data_AF-A0A3N0GX72-F1
#
_entry.id   AF-A0A3N0GX72-F1
#
_cell.length_a   1.000
_cell.length_b   1.000
_cell.length_c   1.000
_cell.angle_alpha   90.00
_cell.angle_beta   90.00
_cell.angle_gamma   90.00
#
_symmetry.space_group_name_H-M   'P 1'
#
loop_
_entity.id
_entity.type
_entity.pdbx_description
1 polymer ?
#
loop_
_entity_poly.entity_id
_entity_poly.type
_entity_poly.pdbx_seq_one_letter_code
_entity_poly.pdbx_strand_id
1 'polypeptide(L)'
;MSSVKTREVSLLYLVKQVELAARHALDEVVEPAGLTTLQYTALTVLQRDPGITSADLARNSFVRTQTMAEMVAYLLDHGLVDRVRDESNRRQYLLTLSAAGAEIVESLTASAAAVERRMLSGLDDAQIDALRTTLLRCRRSLTPAPLR
;
A
#
# COMPACT_ATOMS: atom_id res chain seq x y z
N MET A 1 -40.58 18.67 -22.03
CA MET A 1 -40.26 17.94 -20.79
C MET A 1 -38.81 17.52 -20.86
N SER A 2 -37.91 18.29 -20.23
CA SER A 2 -36.47 18.07 -20.30
C SER A 2 -36.08 17.03 -19.26
N SER A 3 -35.55 15.90 -19.74
CA SER A 3 -35.04 14.82 -18.90
C SER A 3 -33.87 15.34 -18.08
N VAL A 4 -34.05 15.45 -16.76
CA VAL A 4 -32.99 15.78 -15.82
C VAL A 4 -31.92 14.69 -15.94
N LYS A 5 -30.82 14.98 -16.64
CA LYS A 5 -29.61 14.15 -16.60
C LYS A 5 -29.14 14.13 -15.15
N THR A 6 -29.46 13.05 -14.42
CA THR A 6 -28.81 12.73 -13.15
C THR A 6 -27.32 12.77 -13.42
N ARG A 7 -26.63 13.76 -12.84
CA ARG A 7 -25.19 13.92 -13.03
C ARG A 7 -24.53 12.76 -12.32
N GLU A 8 -24.10 11.76 -13.08
CA GLU A 8 -23.40 10.59 -12.53
C GLU A 8 -22.24 11.07 -11.67
N VAL A 9 -22.06 10.42 -10.50
CA VAL A 9 -20.97 10.75 -9.59
C VAL A 9 -19.65 10.45 -10.28
N SER A 10 -18.69 11.38 -10.20
CA SER A 10 -17.37 11.20 -10.79
C SER A 10 -16.68 9.92 -10.28
N LEU A 11 -16.17 9.08 -11.19
CA LEU A 11 -15.41 7.89 -10.83
C LEU A 11 -14.17 8.20 -9.97
N LEU A 12 -13.50 9.34 -10.23
CA LEU A 12 -12.37 9.77 -9.40
C LEU A 12 -12.80 10.05 -7.95
N TYR A 13 -13.99 10.60 -7.77
CA TYR A 13 -14.55 10.85 -6.45
C TYR A 13 -14.90 9.54 -5.73
N LEU A 14 -15.54 8.59 -6.42
CA LEU A 14 -15.84 7.26 -5.87
C LEU A 14 -14.58 6.49 -5.48
N VAL A 15 -13.54 6.50 -6.34
CA VAL A 15 -12.24 5.89 -6.03
C VAL A 15 -11.64 6.50 -4.77
N LYS A 16 -11.70 7.83 -4.61
CA LYS A 16 -11.20 8.50 -3.41
C LYS A 16 -12.00 8.13 -2.15
N GLN A 17 -13.33 8.03 -2.25
CA GLN A 17 -14.17 7.62 -1.13
C GLN A 17 -13.87 6.18 -0.68
N VAL A 18 -13.74 5.25 -1.63
CA VAL A 18 -13.38 3.86 -1.33
C VAL A 18 -11.98 3.78 -0.71
N GLU A 19 -11.00 4.52 -1.25
CA GLU A 19 -9.64 4.57 -0.69
C GLU A 19 -9.61 5.13 0.74
N LEU A 20 -10.39 6.17 1.04
CA LEU A 20 -10.50 6.71 2.39
C LEU A 20 -11.15 5.72 3.37
N ALA A 21 -12.23 5.08 2.97
CA ALA A 21 -12.93 4.09 3.79
C ALA A 21 -12.07 2.84 4.05
N ALA A 22 -11.37 2.34 3.03
CA ALA A 22 -10.46 1.22 3.16
C ALA A 22 -9.27 1.56 4.07
N ARG A 23 -8.67 2.75 3.93
CA ARG A 23 -7.60 3.21 4.82
C ARG A 23 -8.07 3.30 6.27
N HIS A 24 -9.24 3.88 6.53
CA HIS A 24 -9.78 3.96 7.89
C HIS A 24 -9.95 2.57 8.52
N ALA A 25 -10.51 1.61 7.78
CA ALA A 25 -10.68 0.25 8.26
C ALA A 25 -9.33 -0.47 8.48
N LEU A 26 -8.29 -0.15 7.70
CA LEU A 26 -6.94 -0.66 7.95
C LEU A 26 -6.28 0.02 9.14
N ASP A 27 -6.49 1.32 9.36
CA ASP A 27 -5.96 2.03 10.52
C ASP A 27 -6.43 1.37 11.83
N GLU A 28 -7.72 1.00 11.93
CA GLU A 28 -8.27 0.24 13.07
C GLU A 28 -7.57 -1.11 13.30
N VAL A 29 -7.08 -1.76 12.23
CA VAL A 29 -6.40 -3.06 12.32
C VAL A 29 -4.97 -2.90 12.82
N VAL A 30 -4.27 -1.85 12.38
CA VAL A 30 -2.82 -1.69 12.59
C VAL A 30 -2.48 -0.82 13.80
N GLU A 31 -3.41 0.03 14.27
CA GLU A 31 -3.24 0.89 15.45
C GLU A 31 -2.88 0.10 16.72
N PRO A 32 -3.49 -1.07 17.04
CA PRO A 32 -3.11 -1.86 18.23
C PRO A 32 -1.67 -2.36 18.20
N ALA A 33 -1.06 -2.49 17.01
CA ALA A 33 0.34 -2.85 16.84
C ALA A 33 1.27 -1.62 16.86
N GLY A 34 0.75 -0.42 17.15
CA GLY A 34 1.51 0.82 17.14
C GLY A 34 1.90 1.30 15.75
N LEU A 35 1.22 0.82 14.71
CA LEU A 35 1.51 1.15 13.32
C LEU A 35 0.44 2.07 12.72
N THR A 36 0.84 2.75 11.65
CA THR A 36 -0.07 3.42 10.70
C THR A 36 -0.29 2.54 9.47
N THR A 37 -1.38 2.74 8.73
CA THR A 37 -1.61 2.01 7.46
C THR A 37 -0.44 2.17 6.48
N LEU A 38 0.20 3.34 6.44
CA LEU A 38 1.34 3.58 5.56
C LEU A 38 2.59 2.79 5.97
N GLN A 39 2.88 2.69 7.27
CA GLN A 39 3.99 1.87 7.78
C GLN A 39 3.71 0.38 7.51
N TYR A 40 2.50 -0.10 7.79
CA TYR A 40 2.11 -1.46 7.47
C TYR A 40 2.24 -1.75 5.97
N THR A 41 1.79 -0.83 5.11
CA THR A 41 1.96 -0.94 3.65
C THR A 41 3.44 -1.07 3.28
N ALA A 42 4.31 -0.23 3.83
CA ALA A 42 5.75 -0.29 3.56
C ALA A 42 6.36 -1.63 4.02
N LEU A 43 5.95 -2.16 5.17
CA LEU A 43 6.40 -3.48 5.65
C LEU A 43 5.94 -4.61 4.72
N THR A 44 4.68 -4.59 4.26
CA THR A 44 4.19 -5.60 3.30
C THR A 44 4.88 -5.52 1.93
N VAL A 45 5.25 -4.32 1.48
CA VAL A 45 6.07 -4.14 0.27
C VAL A 45 7.46 -4.75 0.49
N LEU A 46 8.12 -4.48 1.63
CA LEU A 46 9.42 -5.08 1.95
C LEU A 46 9.35 -6.61 2.13
N GLN A 47 8.23 -7.14 2.61
CA GLN A 47 8.01 -8.59 2.68
C GLN A 47 8.03 -9.23 1.28
N ARG A 48 7.41 -8.56 0.31
CA ARG A 48 7.30 -9.03 -1.08
C ARG A 48 8.59 -8.81 -1.87
N ASP A 49 9.19 -7.63 -1.71
CA ASP A 49 10.36 -7.17 -2.46
C ASP A 49 11.49 -6.82 -1.48
N PRO A 50 12.16 -7.82 -0.86
CA PRO A 50 13.27 -7.58 0.04
C PRO A 50 14.50 -7.05 -0.71
N GLY A 51 15.30 -6.23 -0.05
CA GLY A 51 16.56 -5.71 -0.60
C GLY A 51 16.37 -4.52 -1.54
N ILE A 52 15.25 -3.80 -1.45
CA ILE A 52 15.01 -2.58 -2.23
C ILE A 52 15.51 -1.32 -1.51
N THR A 53 15.72 -0.25 -2.26
CA THR A 53 16.11 1.05 -1.67
C THR A 53 14.92 1.76 -1.04
N SER A 54 15.17 2.75 -0.18
CA SER A 54 14.11 3.65 0.33
C SER A 54 13.35 4.37 -0.81
N ALA A 55 14.03 4.67 -1.93
CA ALA A 55 13.39 5.29 -3.10
C ALA A 55 12.46 4.32 -3.84
N ASP A 56 12.85 3.05 -3.98
CA ASP A 56 11.99 1.99 -4.50
C ASP A 56 10.78 1.78 -3.59
N LEU A 57 11.02 1.69 -2.28
CA LEU A 57 9.96 1.53 -1.29
C LEU A 57 8.94 2.68 -1.33
N ALA A 58 9.41 3.92 -1.53
CA ALA A 58 8.55 5.09 -1.71
C ALA A 58 7.63 4.95 -2.94
N ARG A 59 8.21 4.53 -4.08
CA ARG A 59 7.46 4.30 -5.33
C ARG A 59 6.39 3.22 -5.15
N ASN A 60 6.74 2.13 -4.48
CA ASN A 60 5.86 0.98 -4.28
C ASN A 60 4.82 1.20 -3.17
N SER A 61 5.04 2.16 -2.26
CA SER A 61 4.13 2.51 -1.16
C SER A 61 3.34 3.80 -1.42
N PHE A 62 3.44 4.38 -2.61
CA PHE A 62 2.71 5.59 -3.04
C PHE A 62 2.95 6.83 -2.16
N VAL A 63 4.16 6.97 -1.60
CA VAL A 63 4.54 8.16 -0.82
C VAL A 63 5.73 8.87 -1.46
N ARG A 64 5.96 10.11 -1.04
CA ARG A 64 7.14 10.88 -1.47
C ARG A 64 8.41 10.31 -0.82
N THR A 65 9.55 10.45 -1.49
CA THR A 65 10.85 9.96 -0.99
C THR A 65 11.19 10.51 0.39
N GLN A 66 10.92 11.80 0.66
CA GLN A 66 11.15 12.40 1.96
C GLN A 66 10.33 11.72 3.07
N THR A 67 9.04 11.54 2.82
CA THR A 67 8.13 10.83 3.74
C THR A 67 8.59 9.40 3.98
N MET A 68 9.06 8.71 2.94
CA MET A 68 9.58 7.36 3.09
C MET A 68 10.90 7.33 3.87
N ALA A 69 11.77 8.31 3.72
CA ALA A 69 13.01 8.37 4.50
C ALA A 69 12.74 8.52 6.00
N GLU A 70 11.80 9.38 6.38
CA GLU A 70 11.33 9.54 7.76
C GLU A 70 10.68 8.25 8.30
N MET A 71 9.85 7.61 7.48
CA MET A 71 9.22 6.33 7.82
C MET A 71 10.24 5.21 8.02
N VAL A 72 11.23 5.08 7.14
CA VAL A 72 12.29 4.07 7.27
C VAL A 72 13.12 4.32 8.53
N ALA A 73 13.43 5.57 8.86
CA ALA A 73 14.13 5.91 10.10
C ALA A 73 13.33 5.44 11.33
N TYR A 74 12.02 5.68 11.35
CA TYR A 74 11.14 5.18 12.41
C TYR A 74 11.14 3.65 12.49
N LEU A 75 10.97 2.94 11.36
CA LEU A 75 10.91 1.48 11.33
C LEU A 75 12.24 0.81 11.75
N LEU A 76 13.38 1.44 11.44
CA LEU A 76 14.70 1.01 11.91
C LEU A 76 14.83 1.19 13.43
N ASP A 77 14.41 2.34 13.96
CA ASP A 77 14.44 2.65 15.39
C ASP A 77 13.57 1.70 16.22
N HIS A 78 12.46 1.24 15.64
CA HIS A 78 11.54 0.27 16.25
C HIS A 78 11.93 -1.19 15.96
N GLY A 79 13.06 -1.43 15.28
CA GLY A 79 13.58 -2.77 15.01
C GLY A 79 12.72 -3.61 14.07
N LEU A 80 11.88 -2.99 13.23
CA LEU A 80 10.99 -3.67 12.28
C LEU A 80 11.62 -3.86 10.89
N VAL A 81 12.64 -3.07 10.59
CA VAL A 81 13.38 -3.09 9.33
C VAL A 81 14.87 -3.17 9.63
N ASP A 82 15.58 -3.92 8.81
CA ASP A 82 17.04 -3.95 8.76
C ASP A 82 17.55 -3.23 7.51
N ARG A 83 18.80 -2.78 7.57
CA ARG A 83 19.48 -2.19 6.41
C ARG A 83 20.87 -2.74 6.23
N VAL A 84 21.23 -3.00 4.97
CA VAL A 84 22.59 -3.36 4.57
C VAL A 84 23.10 -2.37 3.52
N ARG A 85 24.41 -2.09 3.52
CA ARG A 85 25.00 -1.28 2.45
C ARG A 85 24.91 -2.05 1.14
N ASP A 86 24.50 -1.37 0.08
CA ASP A 86 24.54 -1.93 -1.26
C ASP A 86 26.01 -2.06 -1.73
N GLU A 87 26.42 -3.28 -2.11
CA GLU A 87 27.76 -3.56 -2.61
C GLU A 87 28.02 -2.92 -3.97
N SER A 88 26.99 -2.82 -4.82
CA SER A 88 27.06 -2.22 -6.14
C SER A 88 27.11 -0.68 -6.08
N ASN A 89 26.51 -0.09 -5.03
CA ASN A 89 26.50 1.34 -4.79
C ASN A 89 26.55 1.66 -3.30
N ARG A 90 27.77 1.83 -2.75
CA ARG A 90 27.99 2.04 -1.31
C ARG A 90 27.40 3.35 -0.74
N ARG A 91 26.79 4.20 -1.58
CA ARG A 91 26.08 5.42 -1.18
C ARG A 91 24.63 5.16 -0.76
N GLN A 92 24.09 3.96 -1.02
CA GLN A 92 22.73 3.60 -0.67
C GLN A 92 22.66 2.37 0.24
N TYR A 93 21.50 2.20 0.86
CA TYR A 93 21.15 1.06 1.69
C TYR A 93 20.01 0.28 1.03
N LEU A 94 20.10 -1.03 1.14
CA LEU A 94 19.02 -1.95 0.83
C LEU A 94 18.30 -2.30 2.12
N LEU A 95 16.98 -2.37 2.05
CA LEU A 95 16.10 -2.57 3.21
C LEU A 95 15.49 -3.96 3.16
N THR A 96 15.38 -4.59 4.32
CA THR A 96 14.69 -5.88 4.50
C THR A 96 13.84 -5.82 5.77
N LEU A 97 12.82 -6.66 5.88
CA LEU A 97 12.19 -6.87 7.18
C LEU A 97 13.19 -7.50 8.14
N SER A 98 13.14 -7.08 9.40
CA SER A 98 13.71 -7.85 10.50
C SER A 98 12.80 -9.03 10.84
N ALA A 99 13.23 -9.91 11.75
CA ALA A 99 12.37 -10.96 12.29
C ALA A 99 11.10 -10.39 12.95
N ALA A 100 11.25 -9.35 13.78
CA ALA A 100 10.12 -8.68 14.43
C ALA A 100 9.16 -8.01 13.43
N GLY A 101 9.71 -7.41 12.36
CA GLY A 101 8.91 -6.84 11.28
C GLY A 101 8.08 -7.89 10.54
N ALA A 102 8.67 -9.06 10.27
CA ALA A 102 7.97 -10.18 9.64
C ALA A 102 6.85 -10.73 10.51
N GLU A 103 7.10 -10.93 11.81
CA GLU A 103 6.10 -11.41 12.78
C GLU A 103 4.91 -10.45 12.89
N ILE A 104 5.17 -9.14 12.96
CA ILE A 104 4.11 -8.13 13.00
C ILE A 104 3.24 -8.19 11.73
N VAL A 105 3.86 -8.24 10.54
CA VAL A 105 3.09 -8.35 9.29
C VAL A 105 2.23 -9.61 9.27
N GLU A 106 2.80 -10.74 9.68
CA GLU A 106 2.08 -12.02 9.72
C GLU A 106 0.87 -11.95 10.67
N SER A 107 1.05 -11.39 11.86
CA SER A 107 -0.03 -11.24 12.86
C SER A 107 -1.21 -10.38 12.38
N LEU A 108 -0.95 -9.40 11.49
CA LEU A 108 -1.96 -8.48 10.98
C LEU A 108 -2.60 -8.96 9.66
N THR A 109 -1.98 -9.94 8.98
CA THR A 109 -2.35 -10.37 7.63
C THR A 109 -3.81 -10.83 7.55
N ALA A 110 -4.27 -11.66 8.49
CA ALA A 110 -5.63 -12.19 8.48
C ALA A 110 -6.70 -11.08 8.68
N SER A 111 -6.41 -10.11 9.54
CA SER A 111 -7.26 -8.96 9.83
C SER A 111 -7.32 -7.98 8.66
N ALA A 112 -6.18 -7.68 8.03
CA ALA A 112 -6.12 -6.89 6.81
C ALA A 112 -6.91 -7.55 5.65
N ALA A 113 -6.77 -8.87 5.49
CA ALA A 113 -7.57 -9.64 4.52
C ALA A 113 -9.07 -9.63 4.85
N ALA A 114 -9.46 -9.53 6.13
CA ALA A 114 -10.86 -9.38 6.51
C ALA A 114 -11.44 -8.01 6.10
N VAL A 115 -10.63 -6.95 6.12
CA VAL A 115 -11.02 -5.63 5.60
C VAL A 115 -11.30 -5.71 4.09
N GLU A 116 -10.42 -6.37 3.31
CA GLU A 116 -10.66 -6.57 1.86
C GLU A 116 -11.93 -7.39 1.62
N ARG A 117 -12.12 -8.50 2.35
CA ARG A 117 -13.36 -9.31 2.23
C ARG A 117 -14.61 -8.51 2.55
N ARG A 118 -14.58 -7.66 3.58
CA ARG A 118 -15.70 -6.77 3.93
C ARG A 118 -15.97 -5.74 2.83
N MET A 119 -14.92 -5.15 2.25
CA MET A 119 -15.07 -4.21 1.13
C MET A 119 -15.75 -4.87 -0.08
N LEU A 120 -15.47 -6.16 -0.31
CA LEU A 120 -15.97 -6.92 -1.45
C LEU A 120 -17.26 -7.71 -1.15
N SER A 121 -17.82 -7.64 0.06
CA SER A 121 -18.89 -8.55 0.51
C SER A 121 -20.21 -8.44 -0.24
N GLY A 122 -20.41 -7.36 -1.01
CA GLY A 122 -21.58 -7.15 -1.87
C GLY A 122 -21.38 -7.58 -3.32
N LEU A 123 -20.21 -8.16 -3.65
CA LEU A 123 -19.83 -8.57 -4.99
C LEU A 123 -19.68 -10.08 -5.08
N ASP A 124 -20.07 -10.66 -6.21
CA ASP A 124 -19.71 -12.04 -6.56
C ASP A 124 -18.28 -12.13 -7.14
N ASP A 125 -17.76 -13.36 -7.31
CA ASP A 125 -16.40 -13.59 -7.80
C ASP A 125 -16.16 -12.98 -9.19
N ALA A 126 -17.15 -13.03 -10.08
CA ALA A 126 -17.05 -12.47 -11.42
C ALA A 126 -16.96 -10.93 -11.40
N GLN A 127 -17.72 -10.29 -10.52
CA GLN A 127 -17.68 -8.85 -10.27
C GLN A 127 -16.34 -8.42 -9.64
N ILE A 128 -15.81 -9.21 -8.70
CA ILE A 128 -14.49 -8.97 -8.08
C ILE A 128 -13.39 -9.03 -9.14
N ASP A 129 -13.41 -10.05 -10.00
CA ASP A 129 -12.42 -10.20 -11.08
C ASP A 129 -12.52 -9.08 -12.12
N ALA A 130 -13.74 -8.69 -12.49
CA ALA A 130 -13.98 -7.57 -13.39
C ALA A 130 -13.50 -6.24 -12.80
N LEU A 131 -13.75 -6.00 -11.51
CA LEU A 131 -13.27 -4.82 -10.78
C LEU A 131 -11.75 -4.78 -10.76
N ARG A 132 -11.10 -5.88 -10.36
CA ARG A 132 -9.63 -6.02 -10.31
C ARG A 132 -9.01 -5.71 -11.67
N THR A 133 -9.53 -6.34 -12.72
CA THR A 133 -9.05 -6.14 -14.10
C THR A 133 -9.20 -4.69 -14.54
N THR A 134 -10.33 -4.06 -14.24
CA THR A 134 -10.62 -2.68 -14.65
C THR A 134 -9.74 -1.68 -13.90
N LEU A 135 -9.57 -1.83 -12.59
CA LEU A 135 -8.68 -0.99 -11.78
C LEU A 135 -7.22 -1.08 -12.24
N LEU A 136 -6.74 -2.29 -12.57
CA LEU A 136 -5.39 -2.47 -13.13
C LEU A 136 -5.20 -1.73 -14.45
N ARG A 137 -6.22 -1.73 -15.32
CA ARG A 137 -6.20 -0.95 -16.58
C ARG A 137 -6.18 0.55 -16.31
N CYS A 138 -7.03 1.04 -15.40
CA CYS A 138 -7.04 2.45 -15.00
C CYS A 138 -5.67 2.89 -14.43
N ARG A 139 -5.08 2.09 -13.53
CA ARG A 139 -3.74 2.34 -12.97
C ARG A 139 -2.70 2.47 -14.08
N ARG A 140 -2.67 1.51 -15.01
CA ARG A 140 -1.71 1.52 -16.14
C ARG A 140 -1.88 2.74 -17.03
N SER A 141 -3.09 3.23 -17.23
CA SER A 141 -3.34 4.45 -18.03
C SER A 141 -2.87 5.74 -17.34
N LEU A 142 -2.71 5.73 -16.01
CA LEU A 142 -2.30 6.90 -15.21
C LEU A 142 -0.82 6.89 -14.84
N THR A 143 -0.16 5.73 -14.84
CA THR A 143 1.28 5.63 -14.57
C THR A 143 2.06 5.77 -15.88
N PRO A 144 2.92 6.79 -16.04
CA PRO A 144 3.78 6.87 -17.23
C PRO A 144 4.68 5.63 -17.30
N ALA A 145 4.89 5.10 -18.51
CA ALA A 145 5.89 4.06 -18.72
C ALA A 145 7.25 4.55 -18.18
N PRO A 146 8.07 3.70 -17.52
CA PRO A 146 9.40 4.12 -17.13
C PRO A 146 10.14 4.61 -18.36
N LEU A 147 10.68 5.83 -18.29
CA LEU A 147 11.59 6.35 -19.30
C LEU A 147 12.76 5.36 -19.38
N ARG A 148 13.02 4.85 -20.58
CA ARG A 148 14.12 3.92 -20.87
C ARG A 148 15.47 4.56 -20.58
#